data_AF-A0A528URB9-F1
#
_entry.id   AF-A0A528URB9-F1
#
_cell.length_a   1.000
_cell.length_b   1.000
_cell.length_c   1.000
_cell.angle_alpha   90.00
_cell.angle_beta   90.00
_cell.angle_gamma   90.00
#
_symmetry.space_group_name_H-M   'P 1'
#
loop_
_entity.id
_entity.type
_entity.pdbx_description
1 polymer ?
#
loop_
_entity_poly.entity_id
_entity_poly.type
_entity_poly.pdbx_seq_one_letter_code
_entity_poly.pdbx_strand_id
1 'polypeptide(L)'
;LEAWLSFTAARGEAAIAAWEQAADHARRAGDWHEYYEILTWIASSLWFGPTPAAEGIRRCEAMRVQVGESPESEAAILRQLACLNAIVGRFAIARELIATSNATYADLGLTLYVASSEHEAVIELLAGNPAAAERSARAAYRALEEMGERAFRSTMAASLAVVILEQGRDEEAEDFAKLSAQLAASGDLVTQVRWRRVRARVHARRAELRAAEALAREAVTIAEATDFVNDRADALVDLSHVLEAARRGDEAVAAVSGALHLYELKGNVVAAAATQLRLGKLVKM
;
A
#
# COMPACT_ATOMS: atom_id res chain seq x y z
N LEU A 1 -14.20 -14.65 -11.36
CA LEU A 1 -12.86 -15.26 -11.56
C LEU A 1 -11.87 -14.28 -12.21
N GLU A 2 -12.19 -13.66 -13.34
CA GLU A 2 -11.31 -12.70 -14.05
C GLU A 2 -10.92 -11.48 -13.19
N ALA A 3 -11.88 -10.91 -12.47
CA ALA A 3 -11.63 -9.77 -11.58
C ALA A 3 -10.64 -10.12 -10.45
N TRP A 4 -10.79 -11.32 -9.87
CA TRP A 4 -9.91 -11.82 -8.81
C TRP A 4 -8.50 -12.11 -9.31
N LEU A 5 -8.37 -12.67 -10.52
CA LEU A 5 -7.07 -12.87 -11.17
C LEU A 5 -6.37 -11.54 -11.48
N SER A 6 -7.12 -10.54 -11.93
CA SER A 6 -6.58 -9.20 -12.21
C SER A 6 -6.11 -8.52 -10.92
N PHE A 7 -6.90 -8.61 -9.85
CA PHE A 7 -6.55 -8.02 -8.56
C PHE A 7 -5.31 -8.67 -7.94
N THR A 8 -5.22 -10.01 -7.94
CA THR A 8 -4.03 -10.72 -7.41
C THR A 8 -2.78 -10.51 -8.26
N ALA A 9 -2.94 -10.24 -9.56
CA ALA A 9 -1.85 -9.79 -10.42
C ALA A 9 -1.50 -8.28 -10.26
N ALA A 10 -2.05 -7.61 -9.25
CA ALA A 10 -1.89 -6.18 -8.99
C ALA A 10 -2.25 -5.30 -10.22
N ARG A 11 -3.38 -5.63 -10.85
CA ARG A 11 -4.00 -4.86 -11.95
C ARG A 11 -5.37 -4.34 -11.52
N GLY A 12 -5.37 -3.31 -10.69
CA GLY A 12 -6.54 -2.65 -10.13
C GLY A 12 -7.50 -2.07 -11.17
N GLU A 13 -7.02 -1.49 -12.28
CA GLU A 13 -7.91 -0.93 -13.31
C GLU A 13 -8.69 -2.05 -14.03
N ALA A 14 -7.99 -3.10 -14.45
CA ALA A 14 -8.61 -4.27 -15.04
C ALA A 14 -9.54 -4.99 -14.05
N ALA A 15 -9.15 -5.05 -12.77
CA ALA A 15 -9.99 -5.60 -11.71
C ALA A 15 -11.28 -4.80 -11.56
N ILE A 16 -11.25 -3.46 -11.53
CA ILE A 16 -12.44 -2.61 -11.43
C ILE A 16 -13.42 -2.92 -12.57
N ALA A 17 -12.95 -2.93 -13.82
CA ALA A 17 -13.83 -3.18 -14.97
C ALA A 17 -14.52 -4.55 -14.89
N ALA A 18 -13.78 -5.58 -14.47
CA ALA A 18 -14.33 -6.92 -14.29
C ALA A 18 -15.27 -7.02 -13.07
N TRP A 19 -14.96 -6.32 -11.97
CA TRP A 19 -15.83 -6.25 -10.80
C TRP A 19 -17.13 -5.50 -11.08
N GLU A 20 -17.11 -4.42 -11.86
CA GLU A 20 -18.31 -3.69 -12.26
C GLU A 20 -19.27 -4.57 -13.05
N GLN A 21 -18.76 -5.40 -13.98
CA GLN A 21 -19.58 -6.37 -14.69
C GLN A 21 -20.18 -7.41 -13.74
N ALA A 22 -19.38 -7.94 -12.81
CA ALA A 22 -19.84 -8.90 -11.82
C ALA A 22 -20.92 -8.32 -10.89
N ALA A 23 -20.75 -7.07 -10.45
CA ALA A 23 -21.72 -6.35 -9.62
C ALA A 23 -23.06 -6.20 -10.34
N ASP A 24 -23.05 -5.90 -11.63
CA ASP A 24 -24.27 -5.77 -12.43
C ASP A 24 -25.01 -7.11 -12.58
N HIS A 25 -24.28 -8.23 -12.67
CA HIS A 25 -24.86 -9.57 -12.65
C HIS A 25 -25.47 -9.91 -11.29
N ALA A 26 -24.74 -9.71 -10.18
CA ALA A 26 -25.22 -9.96 -8.83
C ALA A 26 -26.49 -9.15 -8.52
N ARG A 27 -26.49 -7.86 -8.86
CA ARG A 27 -27.64 -6.96 -8.70
C ARG A 27 -28.87 -7.44 -9.49
N ARG A 28 -28.69 -7.89 -10.73
CA ARG A 28 -29.80 -8.42 -11.56
C ARG A 28 -30.34 -9.74 -11.05
N ALA A 29 -29.50 -10.55 -10.40
CA ALA A 29 -29.88 -11.80 -9.77
C ALA A 29 -30.55 -11.59 -8.39
N GLY A 30 -30.46 -10.39 -7.80
CA GLY A 30 -30.91 -10.12 -6.45
C GLY A 30 -29.99 -10.68 -5.36
N ASP A 31 -28.75 -11.03 -5.73
CA ASP A 31 -27.73 -11.50 -4.79
C ASP A 31 -27.02 -10.31 -4.14
N TRP A 32 -27.66 -9.75 -3.12
CA TRP A 32 -27.17 -8.54 -2.46
C TRP A 32 -25.90 -8.78 -1.64
N HIS A 33 -25.69 -9.98 -1.10
CA HIS A 33 -24.47 -10.30 -0.36
C HIS A 33 -23.24 -10.24 -1.27
N GLU A 34 -23.30 -10.95 -2.40
CA GLU A 34 -22.24 -10.91 -3.42
C GLU A 34 -22.07 -9.50 -3.98
N TYR A 35 -23.16 -8.79 -4.26
CA TYR A 35 -23.10 -7.40 -4.72
C TYR A 35 -22.32 -6.50 -3.75
N TYR A 36 -22.63 -6.56 -2.45
CA TYR A 36 -21.93 -5.76 -1.44
C TYR A 36 -20.46 -6.16 -1.30
N GLU A 37 -20.14 -7.46 -1.34
CA GLU A 37 -18.75 -7.93 -1.32
C GLU A 37 -17.96 -7.37 -2.51
N ILE A 38 -18.52 -7.44 -3.73
CA ILE A 38 -17.88 -6.92 -4.94
C ILE A 38 -17.57 -5.42 -4.81
N LEU A 39 -18.46 -4.62 -4.21
CA LEU A 39 -18.20 -3.20 -3.99
C LEU A 39 -16.98 -2.96 -3.08
N THR A 40 -16.72 -3.84 -2.11
CA THR A 40 -15.50 -3.75 -1.28
C THR A 40 -14.22 -4.00 -2.10
N TRP A 41 -14.28 -4.92 -3.07
CA TRP A 41 -13.16 -5.20 -3.98
C TRP A 41 -12.89 -4.06 -4.97
N ILE A 42 -13.95 -3.40 -5.44
CA ILE A 42 -13.82 -2.16 -6.23
C ILE A 42 -13.15 -1.08 -5.36
N ALA A 43 -13.60 -0.87 -4.12
CA ALA A 43 -13.00 0.12 -3.22
C ALA A 43 -11.50 -0.12 -2.98
N SER A 44 -11.10 -1.39 -2.78
CA SER A 44 -9.68 -1.76 -2.64
C SER A 44 -8.89 -1.41 -3.90
N SER A 45 -9.42 -1.76 -5.07
CA SER A 45 -8.80 -1.47 -6.36
C SER A 45 -8.66 0.03 -6.63
N LEU A 46 -9.60 0.85 -6.15
CA LEU A 46 -9.53 2.32 -6.24
C LEU A 46 -8.40 2.92 -5.40
N TRP A 47 -8.07 2.31 -4.25
CA TRP A 47 -6.93 2.77 -3.45
C TRP A 47 -5.59 2.42 -4.10
N PHE A 48 -5.40 1.17 -4.51
CA PHE A 48 -4.12 0.71 -5.07
C PHE A 48 -3.88 1.18 -6.50
N GLY A 49 -4.89 1.03 -7.36
CA GLY A 49 -4.79 1.24 -8.81
C GLY A 49 -4.63 2.70 -9.23
N PRO A 50 -4.65 2.98 -10.55
CA PRO A 50 -4.32 4.28 -11.12
C PRO A 50 -5.42 5.32 -10.99
N THR A 51 -6.60 4.98 -10.46
CA THR A 51 -7.68 5.94 -10.28
C THR A 51 -7.22 7.10 -9.38
N PRO A 52 -7.35 8.37 -9.82
CA PRO A 52 -6.97 9.53 -9.01
C PRO A 52 -7.72 9.55 -7.67
N ALA A 53 -7.04 9.97 -6.61
CA ALA A 53 -7.54 9.93 -5.24
C ALA A 53 -8.87 10.65 -5.07
N ALA A 54 -9.04 11.80 -5.71
CA ALA A 54 -10.28 12.56 -5.67
C ALA A 54 -11.47 11.79 -6.25
N GLU A 55 -11.26 11.02 -7.33
CA GLU A 55 -12.29 10.15 -7.91
C GLU A 55 -12.53 8.92 -7.03
N GLY A 56 -11.46 8.28 -6.53
CA GLY A 56 -11.55 7.16 -5.60
C GLY A 56 -12.38 7.51 -4.35
N ILE A 57 -12.16 8.69 -3.75
CA ILE A 57 -12.94 9.18 -2.60
C ILE A 57 -14.42 9.29 -2.95
N ARG A 58 -14.77 9.93 -4.08
CA ARG A 58 -16.18 10.08 -4.51
C ARG A 58 -16.85 8.72 -4.70
N ARG A 59 -16.17 7.79 -5.37
CA ARG A 59 -16.70 6.46 -5.65
C ARG A 59 -16.86 5.64 -4.37
N CYS A 60 -15.90 5.66 -3.47
CA CYS A 60 -15.99 4.98 -2.17
C CYS A 60 -17.14 5.53 -1.32
N GLU A 61 -17.36 6.85 -1.27
CA GLU A 61 -18.52 7.43 -0.57
C GLU A 61 -19.86 6.99 -1.19
N ALA A 62 -19.96 6.94 -2.52
CA ALA A 62 -21.16 6.46 -3.19
C ALA A 62 -21.44 4.97 -2.88
N MET A 63 -20.40 4.12 -2.92
CA MET A 63 -20.53 2.70 -2.58
C MET A 63 -20.86 2.50 -1.09
N ARG A 64 -20.32 3.35 -0.20
CA ARG A 64 -20.64 3.32 1.23
C ARG A 64 -22.14 3.47 1.49
N VAL A 65 -22.82 4.35 0.76
CA VAL A 65 -24.28 4.50 0.83
C VAL A 65 -25.01 3.27 0.29
N GLN A 66 -24.48 2.63 -0.76
CA GLN A 66 -25.09 1.44 -1.36
C GLN A 66 -25.03 0.22 -0.45
N VAL A 67 -23.95 0.07 0.33
CA VAL A 67 -23.77 -1.06 1.27
C VAL A 67 -24.34 -0.79 2.67
N GLY A 68 -25.15 0.26 2.87
CA GLY A 68 -25.59 0.69 4.20
C GLY A 68 -26.37 -0.35 5.01
N GLU A 69 -26.83 -1.44 4.39
CA GLU A 69 -27.46 -2.58 5.07
C GLU A 69 -26.45 -3.66 5.51
N SER A 70 -25.17 -3.51 5.15
CA SER A 70 -24.06 -4.41 5.48
C SER A 70 -22.97 -3.66 6.24
N PRO A 71 -23.00 -3.66 7.59
CA PRO A 71 -21.97 -3.04 8.42
C PRO A 71 -20.56 -3.55 8.13
N GLU A 72 -20.43 -4.84 7.78
CA GLU A 72 -19.15 -5.44 7.39
C GLU A 72 -18.59 -4.82 6.10
N SER A 73 -19.42 -4.70 5.06
CA SER A 73 -19.01 -4.12 3.77
C SER A 73 -18.75 -2.61 3.89
N GLU A 74 -19.55 -1.89 4.69
CA GLU A 74 -19.31 -0.49 5.01
C GLU A 74 -17.95 -0.33 5.69
N ALA A 75 -17.65 -1.13 6.70
CA ALA A 75 -16.35 -1.10 7.38
C ALA A 75 -15.18 -1.40 6.43
N ALA A 76 -15.35 -2.28 5.45
CA ALA A 76 -14.33 -2.56 4.43
C ALA A 76 -14.04 -1.33 3.57
N ILE A 77 -15.08 -0.65 3.10
CA ILE A 77 -14.99 0.56 2.27
C ILE A 77 -14.36 1.72 3.05
N LEU A 78 -14.70 1.87 4.34
CA LEU A 78 -14.13 2.89 5.22
C LEU A 78 -12.61 2.82 5.29
N ARG A 79 -12.01 1.62 5.27
CA ARG A 79 -10.53 1.47 5.25
C ARG A 79 -9.90 2.09 4.01
N GLN A 80 -10.50 1.83 2.85
CA GLN A 80 -10.02 2.34 1.56
C GLN A 80 -10.19 3.85 1.49
N LEU A 81 -11.34 4.34 1.95
CA LEU A 81 -11.62 5.77 2.05
C LEU A 81 -10.66 6.49 3.01
N ALA A 82 -10.26 5.83 4.11
CA ALA A 82 -9.29 6.37 5.06
C ALA A 82 -7.92 6.58 4.40
N CYS A 83 -7.39 5.58 3.71
CA CYS A 83 -6.11 5.70 3.01
C CYS A 83 -6.16 6.72 1.86
N LEU A 84 -7.26 6.75 1.09
CA LEU A 84 -7.46 7.76 0.06
C LEU A 84 -7.53 9.19 0.63
N ASN A 85 -8.13 9.39 1.81
CA ASN A 85 -8.10 10.68 2.50
C ASN A 85 -6.70 11.01 3.03
N ALA A 86 -5.94 10.03 3.51
CA ALA A 86 -4.57 10.24 4.00
C ALA A 86 -3.62 10.68 2.88
N ILE A 87 -3.69 10.08 1.69
CA ILE A 87 -2.81 10.49 0.56
C ILE A 87 -3.09 11.90 0.06
N VAL A 88 -4.30 12.45 0.30
CA VAL A 88 -4.63 13.86 0.02
C VAL A 88 -4.43 14.78 1.24
N GLY A 89 -3.79 14.28 2.30
CA GLY A 89 -3.42 15.05 3.50
C GLY A 89 -4.54 15.26 4.53
N ARG A 90 -5.70 14.60 4.38
CA ARG A 90 -6.85 14.71 5.30
C ARG A 90 -6.73 13.70 6.45
N PHE A 91 -5.66 13.82 7.24
CA PHE A 91 -5.32 12.82 8.27
C PHE A 91 -6.36 12.69 9.39
N ALA A 92 -7.01 13.79 9.80
CA ALA A 92 -8.05 13.72 10.84
C ALA A 92 -9.23 12.85 10.39
N ILE A 93 -9.71 13.08 9.15
CA ILE A 93 -10.77 12.26 8.52
C ILE A 93 -10.30 10.82 8.38
N ALA A 94 -9.06 10.60 7.90
CA ALA A 94 -8.52 9.25 7.76
C ALA A 94 -8.50 8.45 9.08
N ARG A 95 -8.09 9.10 10.18
CA ARG A 95 -8.07 8.49 11.52
C ARG A 95 -9.47 8.14 12.03
N GLU A 96 -10.44 9.02 11.81
CA GLU A 96 -11.82 8.77 12.19
C GLU A 96 -12.39 7.56 11.42
N LEU A 97 -12.22 7.55 10.10
CA LEU A 97 -12.71 6.46 9.23
C LEU A 97 -12.10 5.09 9.60
N ILE A 98 -10.78 5.03 9.83
CA ILE A 98 -10.14 3.75 10.21
C ILE A 98 -10.55 3.31 11.62
N ALA A 99 -10.74 4.24 12.55
CA ALA A 99 -11.23 3.92 13.89
C ALA A 99 -12.66 3.36 13.85
N THR A 100 -13.57 3.98 13.08
CA THR A 100 -14.94 3.49 12.88
C THR A 100 -14.96 2.11 12.24
N SER A 101 -14.13 1.89 11.20
CA SER A 101 -13.98 0.58 10.56
C SER A 101 -13.54 -0.48 11.57
N ASN A 102 -12.47 -0.22 12.33
CA ASN A 102 -11.93 -1.19 13.28
C ASN A 102 -12.89 -1.48 14.43
N ALA A 103 -13.62 -0.48 14.95
CA ALA A 103 -14.65 -0.68 15.96
C ALA A 103 -15.77 -1.59 15.42
N THR A 104 -16.23 -1.36 14.19
CA THR A 104 -17.28 -2.18 13.56
C THR A 104 -16.84 -3.64 13.41
N TYR A 105 -15.62 -3.90 12.93
CA TYR A 105 -15.11 -5.28 12.83
C TYR A 105 -14.91 -5.94 14.19
N ALA A 106 -14.51 -5.19 15.22
CA ALA A 106 -14.40 -5.71 16.58
C ALA A 106 -15.77 -6.12 17.14
N ASP A 107 -16.80 -5.28 16.95
CA ASP A 107 -18.18 -5.56 17.39
C ASP A 107 -18.78 -6.78 16.68
N LEU A 108 -18.39 -7.03 15.42
CA LEU A 108 -18.77 -8.21 14.64
C LEU A 108 -17.93 -9.46 14.95
N GLY A 109 -16.91 -9.37 15.82
CA GLY A 109 -16.01 -10.49 16.14
C GLY A 109 -15.06 -10.88 15.00
N LEU A 110 -14.92 -10.03 13.98
CA LEU A 110 -14.14 -10.23 12.76
C LEU A 110 -12.66 -9.87 12.98
N THR A 111 -12.02 -10.52 13.96
CA THR A 111 -10.68 -10.19 14.46
C THR A 111 -9.58 -10.32 13.40
N LEU A 112 -9.70 -11.25 12.46
CA LEU A 112 -8.74 -11.40 11.35
C LEU A 112 -8.69 -10.14 10.47
N TYR A 113 -9.82 -9.49 10.22
CA TYR A 113 -9.88 -8.26 9.43
C TYR A 113 -9.21 -7.08 10.12
N VAL A 114 -9.31 -7.01 11.46
CA VAL A 114 -8.57 -6.01 12.25
C VAL A 114 -7.07 -6.31 12.20
N ALA A 115 -6.69 -7.57 12.41
CA ALA A 115 -5.30 -8.01 12.47
C ALA A 115 -4.55 -7.91 11.12
N SER A 116 -5.24 -8.07 9.99
CA SER A 116 -4.64 -8.03 8.65
C SER A 116 -4.54 -6.63 8.04
N SER A 117 -5.07 -5.60 8.71
CA SER A 117 -5.15 -4.25 8.15
C SER A 117 -3.85 -3.47 8.31
N GLU A 118 -3.23 -3.08 7.20
CA GLU A 118 -2.08 -2.15 7.20
C GLU A 118 -2.47 -0.66 7.16
N HIS A 119 -3.77 -0.36 7.02
CA HIS A 119 -4.27 0.97 6.71
C HIS A 119 -3.88 2.01 7.77
N GLU A 120 -3.97 1.66 9.06
CA GLU A 120 -3.58 2.57 10.14
C GLU A 120 -2.08 2.92 10.10
N ALA A 121 -1.23 1.92 9.83
CA ALA A 121 0.20 2.15 9.69
C ALA A 121 0.53 3.06 8.50
N VAL A 122 -0.15 2.87 7.36
CA VAL A 122 -0.02 3.74 6.18
C VAL A 122 -0.45 5.18 6.51
N ILE A 123 -1.58 5.36 7.18
CA ILE A 123 -2.10 6.68 7.56
C ILE A 123 -1.10 7.43 8.45
N GLU A 124 -0.57 6.77 9.48
CA GLU A 124 0.38 7.41 10.40
C GLU A 124 1.75 7.66 9.75
N LEU A 125 2.19 6.79 8.84
CA LEU A 125 3.43 7.02 8.10
C LEU A 125 3.32 8.26 7.20
N LEU A 126 2.23 8.39 6.46
CA LEU A 126 1.94 9.58 5.63
C LEU A 126 1.79 10.85 6.49
N ALA A 127 1.25 10.72 7.70
CA ALA A 127 1.13 11.82 8.65
C ALA A 127 2.47 12.22 9.32
N GLY A 128 3.58 11.54 9.00
CA GLY A 128 4.90 11.81 9.59
C GLY A 128 5.07 11.25 11.00
N ASN A 129 4.27 10.26 11.39
CA ASN A 129 4.27 9.63 12.73
C ASN A 129 4.73 8.16 12.66
N PRO A 130 5.97 7.86 12.27
CA PRO A 130 6.42 6.48 12.07
C PRO A 130 6.37 5.63 13.36
N ALA A 131 6.54 6.24 14.54
CA ALA A 131 6.39 5.53 15.80
C ALA A 131 4.94 5.05 16.07
N ALA A 132 3.93 5.81 15.61
CA ALA A 132 2.53 5.39 15.71
C ALA A 132 2.23 4.29 14.69
N ALA A 133 2.74 4.44 13.46
CA ALA A 133 2.65 3.41 12.44
C ALA A 133 3.26 2.08 12.91
N GLU A 134 4.42 2.11 13.59
CA GLU A 134 5.10 0.92 14.09
C GLU A 134 4.26 0.20 15.15
N ARG A 135 3.66 0.95 16.09
CA ARG A 135 2.82 0.35 17.14
C ARG A 135 1.65 -0.43 16.53
N SER A 136 0.95 0.16 15.57
CA SER A 136 -0.17 -0.50 14.88
C SER A 136 0.32 -1.71 14.07
N ALA A 137 1.35 -1.54 13.22
CA ALA A 137 1.89 -2.63 12.41
C ALA A 137 2.43 -3.80 13.24
N ARG A 138 3.06 -3.55 14.40
CA ARG A 138 3.50 -4.61 15.33
C ARG A 138 2.33 -5.34 15.98
N ALA A 139 1.29 -4.62 16.37
CA ALA A 139 0.09 -5.23 16.94
C ALA A 139 -0.58 -6.17 15.92
N ALA A 140 -0.74 -5.69 14.68
CA ALA A 140 -1.25 -6.46 13.55
C ALA A 140 -0.39 -7.70 13.26
N TYR A 141 0.94 -7.53 13.17
CA TYR A 141 1.88 -8.63 12.94
C TYR A 141 1.78 -9.71 14.02
N ARG A 142 1.74 -9.34 15.31
CA ARG A 142 1.62 -10.30 16.43
C ARG A 142 0.30 -11.05 16.40
N ALA A 143 -0.81 -10.35 16.13
CA ALA A 143 -2.11 -11.00 16.02
C ALA A 143 -2.14 -12.04 14.89
N LEU A 144 -1.55 -11.73 13.73
CA LEU A 144 -1.43 -12.70 12.62
C LEU A 144 -0.52 -13.88 12.96
N GLU A 145 0.57 -13.63 13.71
CA GLU A 145 1.47 -14.67 14.21
C GLU A 145 0.75 -15.63 15.16
N GLU A 146 -0.02 -15.10 16.12
CA GLU A 146 -0.81 -15.90 17.07
C GLU A 146 -1.90 -16.72 16.37
N MET A 147 -2.49 -16.19 15.29
CA MET A 147 -3.47 -16.89 14.46
C MET A 147 -2.86 -17.97 13.56
N GLY A 148 -1.52 -18.02 13.43
CA GLY A 148 -0.86 -18.90 12.45
C GLY A 148 -1.11 -18.50 10.99
N GLU A 149 -1.60 -17.29 10.75
CA GLU A 149 -1.85 -16.77 9.41
C GLU A 149 -0.50 -16.40 8.77
N ARG A 150 -0.24 -16.93 7.56
CA ARG A 150 1.06 -16.81 6.90
C ARG A 150 1.07 -15.75 5.80
N ALA A 151 0.01 -15.66 5.01
CA ALA A 151 -0.01 -14.83 3.80
C ALA A 151 0.00 -13.34 4.18
N PHE A 152 -0.96 -12.88 4.97
CA PHE A 152 -1.03 -11.52 5.49
C PHE A 152 0.13 -11.20 6.42
N ARG A 153 0.63 -12.18 7.20
CA ARG A 153 1.84 -11.96 8.02
C ARG A 153 3.05 -11.61 7.17
N SER A 154 3.18 -12.20 5.98
CA SER A 154 4.29 -11.89 5.06
C SER A 154 4.24 -10.44 4.57
N THR A 155 3.05 -9.95 4.20
CA THR A 155 2.81 -8.56 3.79
C THR A 155 3.02 -7.60 4.96
N MET A 156 2.45 -7.92 6.12
CA MET A 156 2.58 -7.09 7.32
C MET A 156 4.03 -6.99 7.79
N ALA A 157 4.83 -8.06 7.68
CA ALA A 157 6.26 -8.01 7.94
C ALA A 157 6.99 -7.04 6.99
N ALA A 158 6.62 -7.02 5.70
CA ALA A 158 7.19 -6.06 4.75
C ALA A 158 6.81 -4.61 5.10
N SER A 159 5.54 -4.36 5.43
CA SER A 159 5.04 -3.03 5.80
C SER A 159 5.68 -2.54 7.10
N LEU A 160 5.82 -3.41 8.11
CA LEU A 160 6.55 -3.11 9.33
C LEU A 160 8.03 -2.80 9.05
N ALA A 161 8.68 -3.54 8.16
CA ALA A 161 10.05 -3.28 7.74
C ALA A 161 10.22 -1.88 7.13
N VAL A 162 9.28 -1.45 6.28
CA VAL A 162 9.26 -0.08 5.72
C VAL A 162 9.16 0.96 6.84
N VAL A 163 8.22 0.79 7.77
CA VAL A 163 8.02 1.74 8.88
C VAL A 163 9.27 1.84 9.79
N ILE A 164 9.94 0.72 10.06
CA ILE A 164 11.16 0.68 10.87
C ILE A 164 12.33 1.34 10.13
N LEU A 165 12.44 1.14 8.81
CA LEU A 165 13.48 1.75 7.98
C LEU A 165 13.40 3.28 7.97
N GLU A 166 12.18 3.83 7.94
CA GLU A 166 11.92 5.27 8.00
C GLU A 166 12.34 5.89 9.35
N GLN A 167 12.48 5.08 10.39
CA GLN A 167 13.04 5.49 11.69
C GLN A 167 14.56 5.33 11.77
N GLY A 168 15.21 4.89 10.69
CA GLY A 168 16.67 4.70 10.65
C GLY A 168 17.18 3.44 11.38
N ARG A 169 16.29 2.51 11.73
CA ARG A 169 16.63 1.24 12.41
C ARG A 169 16.92 0.15 11.38
N ASP A 170 18.07 0.26 10.71
CA ASP A 170 18.42 -0.55 9.53
C ASP A 170 18.46 -2.06 9.79
N GLU A 171 19.08 -2.51 10.89
CA GLU A 171 19.23 -3.94 11.19
C GLU A 171 17.88 -4.63 11.36
N GLU A 172 17.00 -4.05 12.17
CA GLU A 172 15.69 -4.62 12.42
C GLU A 172 14.76 -4.53 11.21
N ALA A 173 14.84 -3.44 10.43
CA ALA A 173 14.12 -3.34 9.17
C ALA A 173 14.54 -4.47 8.21
N GLU A 174 15.83 -4.77 8.14
CA GLU A 174 16.35 -5.86 7.32
C GLU A 174 15.86 -7.24 7.80
N ASP A 175 15.80 -7.47 9.11
CA ASP A 175 15.31 -8.73 9.69
C ASP A 175 13.85 -8.99 9.32
N PHE A 176 12.97 -7.99 9.47
CA PHE A 176 11.57 -8.12 9.03
C PHE A 176 11.45 -8.27 7.51
N ALA A 177 12.29 -7.59 6.72
CA ALA A 177 12.30 -7.75 5.27
C ALA A 177 12.75 -9.16 4.84
N LYS A 178 13.75 -9.74 5.52
CA LYS A 178 14.18 -11.14 5.29
C LYS A 178 13.09 -12.13 5.66
N LEU A 179 12.43 -11.92 6.81
CA LEU A 179 11.31 -12.75 7.23
C LEU A 179 10.15 -12.68 6.22
N SER A 180 9.78 -11.48 5.79
CA SER A 180 8.79 -11.29 4.74
C SER A 180 9.15 -12.07 3.47
N ALA A 181 10.40 -11.96 3.00
CA ALA A 181 10.86 -12.68 1.81
C ALA A 181 10.78 -14.21 1.94
N GLN A 182 10.96 -14.76 3.14
CA GLN A 182 10.84 -16.20 3.42
C GLN A 182 9.37 -16.68 3.44
N LEU A 183 8.47 -15.81 3.89
CA LEU A 183 7.05 -16.15 4.04
C LEU A 183 6.25 -15.92 2.75
N ALA A 184 6.64 -14.92 1.96
CA ALA A 184 5.91 -14.43 0.79
C ALA A 184 5.80 -15.47 -0.32
N ALA A 185 4.61 -15.58 -0.91
CA ALA A 185 4.42 -16.29 -2.16
C ALA A 185 5.09 -15.53 -3.32
N SER A 186 5.53 -16.23 -4.36
CA SER A 186 6.12 -15.60 -5.56
C SER A 186 5.11 -14.72 -6.32
N GLY A 187 3.82 -15.06 -6.25
CA GLY A 187 2.74 -14.29 -6.87
C GLY A 187 2.27 -13.07 -6.07
N ASP A 188 2.74 -12.88 -4.84
CA ASP A 188 2.39 -11.70 -4.03
C ASP A 188 3.30 -10.53 -4.40
N LEU A 189 2.97 -9.86 -5.51
CA LEU A 189 3.83 -8.84 -6.11
C LEU A 189 4.08 -7.66 -5.17
N VAL A 190 3.09 -7.24 -4.37
CA VAL A 190 3.23 -6.13 -3.42
C VAL A 190 4.27 -6.46 -2.35
N THR A 191 4.15 -7.63 -1.73
CA THR A 191 5.12 -8.08 -0.74
C THR A 191 6.51 -8.23 -1.37
N GLN A 192 6.60 -8.79 -2.57
CA GLN A 192 7.86 -8.95 -3.32
C GLN A 192 8.57 -7.61 -3.60
N VAL A 193 7.82 -6.55 -3.90
CA VAL A 193 8.36 -5.20 -4.10
C VAL A 193 8.86 -4.62 -2.77
N ARG A 194 8.02 -4.63 -1.73
CA ARG A 194 8.29 -3.94 -0.47
C ARG A 194 9.51 -4.47 0.27
N TRP A 195 9.67 -5.79 0.41
CA TRP A 195 10.85 -6.31 1.12
C TRP A 195 12.16 -6.01 0.36
N ARG A 196 12.14 -6.04 -0.99
CA ARG A 196 13.32 -5.71 -1.82
C ARG A 196 13.72 -4.26 -1.66
N ARG A 197 12.75 -3.35 -1.68
CA ARG A 197 12.94 -1.92 -1.43
C ARG A 197 13.65 -1.65 -0.11
N VAL A 198 13.18 -2.26 0.97
CA VAL A 198 13.80 -2.12 2.30
C VAL A 198 15.25 -2.60 2.29
N ARG A 199 15.48 -3.82 1.79
CA ARG A 199 16.84 -4.38 1.74
C ARG A 199 17.77 -3.56 0.86
N ALA A 200 17.29 -3.07 -0.28
CA ALA A 200 18.08 -2.23 -1.18
C ALA A 200 18.59 -0.97 -0.46
N ARG A 201 17.73 -0.30 0.31
CA ARG A 201 18.11 0.88 1.09
C ARG A 201 19.06 0.57 2.24
N VAL A 202 18.86 -0.54 2.95
CA VAL A 202 19.81 -0.98 4.00
C VAL A 202 21.19 -1.25 3.38
N HIS A 203 21.26 -1.99 2.28
CA HIS A 203 22.50 -2.23 1.56
C HIS A 203 23.16 -0.92 1.09
N ALA A 204 22.39 0.05 0.57
CA ALA A 204 22.93 1.35 0.19
C ALA A 204 23.49 2.15 1.38
N ARG A 205 22.81 2.16 2.53
CA ARG A 205 23.29 2.80 3.77
C ARG A 205 24.59 2.17 4.28
N ARG A 206 24.82 0.89 4.01
CA ARG A 206 26.06 0.16 4.30
C ARG A 206 27.13 0.26 3.20
N ALA A 207 26.91 1.06 2.16
CA ALA A 207 27.77 1.19 0.98
C ALA A 207 27.96 -0.11 0.16
N GLU A 208 27.04 -1.07 0.29
CA GLU A 208 27.00 -2.32 -0.47
C GLU A 208 26.28 -2.11 -1.81
N LEU A 209 26.78 -1.15 -2.59
CA LEU A 209 26.05 -0.51 -3.70
C LEU A 209 25.62 -1.47 -4.81
N ARG A 210 26.41 -2.50 -5.12
CA ARG A 210 26.02 -3.49 -6.15
C ARG A 210 24.80 -4.30 -5.73
N ALA A 211 24.75 -4.75 -4.48
CA ALA A 211 23.62 -5.51 -3.95
C ALA A 211 22.38 -4.60 -3.81
N ALA A 212 22.60 -3.36 -3.35
CA ALA A 212 21.56 -2.35 -3.26
C ALA A 212 20.89 -2.09 -4.62
N GLU A 213 21.69 -1.84 -5.66
CA GLU A 213 21.18 -1.52 -6.98
C GLU A 213 20.45 -2.70 -7.62
N ALA A 214 20.98 -3.92 -7.50
CA ALA A 214 20.32 -5.11 -7.99
C ALA A 214 18.92 -5.28 -7.38
N LEU A 215 18.80 -5.18 -6.05
CA LEU A 215 17.51 -5.29 -5.35
C LEU A 215 16.54 -4.17 -5.70
N ALA A 216 17.01 -2.92 -5.80
CA ALA A 216 16.16 -1.79 -6.15
C ALA A 216 15.62 -1.91 -7.59
N ARG A 217 16.47 -2.32 -8.55
CA ARG A 217 16.04 -2.52 -9.93
C ARG A 217 15.09 -3.71 -10.06
N GLU A 218 15.31 -4.80 -9.33
CA GLU A 218 14.34 -5.90 -9.27
C GLU A 218 12.99 -5.43 -8.73
N ALA A 219 12.97 -4.63 -7.67
CA ALA A 219 11.74 -4.08 -7.12
C ALA A 219 11.00 -3.20 -8.13
N VAL A 220 11.72 -2.35 -8.87
CA VAL A 220 11.15 -1.51 -9.94
C VAL A 220 10.58 -2.38 -11.05
N THR A 221 11.31 -3.38 -11.55
CA THR A 221 10.82 -4.29 -12.61
C THR A 221 9.54 -5.01 -12.20
N ILE A 222 9.45 -5.50 -10.94
CA ILE A 222 8.24 -6.15 -10.45
C ILE A 222 7.09 -5.14 -10.35
N ALA A 223 7.35 -3.93 -9.83
CA ALA A 223 6.34 -2.90 -9.69
C ALA A 223 5.84 -2.40 -11.06
N GLU A 224 6.71 -2.27 -12.07
CA GLU A 224 6.33 -1.86 -13.43
C GLU A 224 5.37 -2.84 -14.13
N ALA A 225 5.37 -4.11 -13.72
CA ALA A 225 4.42 -5.11 -14.20
C ALA A 225 3.01 -4.96 -13.59
N THR A 226 2.83 -4.04 -12.64
CA THR A 226 1.57 -3.74 -11.94
C THR A 226 1.02 -2.36 -12.33
N ASP A 227 -0.21 -2.07 -11.88
CA ASP A 227 -0.78 -0.71 -11.91
C ASP A 227 -0.97 -0.14 -10.49
N PHE A 228 -0.33 -0.73 -9.48
CA PHE A 228 -0.38 -0.24 -8.10
C PHE A 228 0.53 0.98 -7.96
N VAL A 229 -0.06 2.15 -8.25
CA VAL A 229 0.70 3.37 -8.58
C VAL A 229 1.57 3.87 -7.43
N ASN A 230 1.10 3.78 -6.19
CA ASN A 230 1.90 4.17 -5.03
C ASN A 230 3.10 3.24 -4.83
N ASP A 231 2.93 1.91 -4.92
CA ASP A 231 4.05 0.96 -4.78
C ASP A 231 5.10 1.12 -5.91
N ARG A 232 4.65 1.47 -7.12
CA ARG A 232 5.54 1.83 -8.25
C ARG A 232 6.34 3.10 -7.98
N ALA A 233 5.66 4.16 -7.53
CA ALA A 233 6.29 5.43 -7.19
C ALA A 233 7.32 5.25 -6.07
N ASP A 234 6.92 4.55 -5.02
CA ASP A 234 7.77 4.22 -3.90
C ASP A 234 9.05 3.44 -4.31
N ALA A 235 8.92 2.44 -5.18
CA ALA A 235 10.07 1.67 -5.68
C ALA A 235 11.09 2.57 -6.42
N LEU A 236 10.60 3.55 -7.18
CA LEU A 236 11.43 4.55 -7.85
C LEU A 236 12.07 5.53 -6.86
N VAL A 237 11.38 5.92 -5.78
CA VAL A 237 11.98 6.71 -4.68
C VAL A 237 13.14 5.95 -4.06
N ASP A 238 12.95 4.68 -3.70
CA ASP A 238 13.99 3.86 -3.08
C ASP A 238 15.16 3.60 -4.05
N LEU A 239 14.89 3.37 -5.35
CA LEU A 239 15.94 3.30 -6.37
C LEU A 239 16.73 4.61 -6.46
N SER A 240 16.07 5.78 -6.36
CA SER A 240 16.78 7.06 -6.36
C SER A 240 17.74 7.19 -5.16
N HIS A 241 17.39 6.67 -3.98
CA HIS A 241 18.27 6.66 -2.81
C HIS A 241 19.52 5.81 -3.05
N VAL A 242 19.34 4.66 -3.68
CA VAL A 242 20.44 3.76 -4.02
C VAL A 242 21.37 4.39 -5.07
N LEU A 243 20.80 5.00 -6.12
CA LEU A 243 21.56 5.64 -7.19
C LEU A 243 22.32 6.88 -6.70
N GLU A 244 21.73 7.65 -5.79
CA GLU A 244 22.40 8.76 -5.10
C GLU A 244 23.61 8.27 -4.31
N ALA A 245 23.45 7.21 -3.50
CA ALA A 245 24.55 6.60 -2.75
C ALA A 245 25.66 6.07 -3.68
N ALA A 246 25.28 5.61 -4.88
CA ALA A 246 26.19 5.16 -5.92
C ALA A 246 26.79 6.29 -6.78
N ARG A 247 26.50 7.56 -6.47
CA ARG A 247 26.95 8.75 -7.22
C ARG A 247 26.49 8.79 -8.69
N ARG A 248 25.33 8.20 -8.98
CA ARG A 248 24.69 8.21 -10.32
C ARG A 248 23.59 9.27 -10.36
N GLY A 249 24.01 10.54 -10.26
CA GLY A 249 23.11 11.70 -10.07
C GLY A 249 21.98 11.79 -11.11
N ASP A 250 22.32 11.72 -12.40
CA ASP A 250 21.34 11.83 -13.49
C ASP A 250 20.25 10.75 -13.42
N GLU A 251 20.64 9.50 -13.12
CA GLU A 251 19.69 8.40 -12.96
C GLU A 251 18.87 8.52 -11.68
N ALA A 252 19.45 9.03 -10.59
CA ALA A 252 18.71 9.31 -9.36
C ALA A 252 17.64 10.39 -9.60
N VAL A 253 17.97 11.44 -10.36
CA VAL A 253 17.04 12.49 -10.79
C VAL A 253 15.94 11.93 -11.68
N ALA A 254 16.28 11.06 -12.64
CA ALA A 254 15.29 10.40 -13.49
C ALA A 254 14.32 9.52 -12.68
N ALA A 255 14.83 8.71 -11.76
CA ALA A 255 14.02 7.84 -10.92
C ALA A 255 13.04 8.64 -10.03
N VAL A 256 13.53 9.67 -9.32
CA VAL A 256 12.67 10.47 -8.45
C VAL A 256 11.65 11.31 -9.25
N SER A 257 11.99 11.73 -10.47
CA SER A 257 11.04 12.44 -11.36
C SER A 257 9.92 11.51 -11.83
N GLY A 258 10.24 10.26 -12.15
CA GLY A 258 9.25 9.23 -12.44
C GLY A 258 8.33 8.94 -11.26
N ALA A 259 8.90 8.86 -10.04
CA ALA A 259 8.10 8.72 -8.81
C ALA A 259 7.14 9.89 -8.61
N LEU A 260 7.61 11.13 -8.79
CA LEU A 260 6.79 12.34 -8.65
C LEU A 260 5.60 12.30 -9.61
N HIS A 261 5.84 11.97 -10.88
CA HIS A 261 4.78 11.86 -11.88
C HIS A 261 3.70 10.84 -11.49
N LEU A 262 4.09 9.69 -10.94
CA LEU A 262 3.15 8.66 -10.48
C LEU A 262 2.34 9.11 -9.26
N TYR A 263 2.96 9.77 -8.28
CA TYR A 263 2.21 10.34 -7.16
C TYR A 263 1.23 11.44 -7.61
N GLU A 264 1.63 12.28 -8.57
CA GLU A 264 0.74 13.28 -9.17
C GLU A 264 -0.44 12.65 -9.90
N LEU A 265 -0.20 11.61 -10.71
CA LEU A 265 -1.24 10.83 -11.38
C LEU A 265 -2.23 10.25 -10.36
N LYS A 266 -1.71 9.68 -9.27
CA LYS A 266 -2.55 9.16 -8.19
C LYS A 266 -3.27 10.26 -7.42
N GLY A 267 -2.79 11.49 -7.44
CA GLY A 267 -3.24 12.56 -6.54
C GLY A 267 -2.76 12.35 -5.09
N ASN A 268 -1.66 11.65 -4.89
CA ASN A 268 -1.01 11.52 -3.58
C ASN A 268 -0.17 12.77 -3.29
N VAL A 269 -0.84 13.82 -2.79
CA VAL A 269 -0.23 15.14 -2.56
C VAL A 269 0.85 15.11 -1.48
N VAL A 270 0.71 14.20 -0.51
CA VAL A 270 1.65 14.06 0.61
C VAL A 270 2.98 13.52 0.11
N ALA A 271 2.96 12.39 -0.60
CA ALA A 271 4.18 11.78 -1.13
C ALA A 271 4.77 12.60 -2.29
N ALA A 272 3.94 13.22 -3.13
CA ALA A 272 4.40 14.13 -4.18
C ALA A 272 5.22 15.30 -3.60
N ALA A 273 4.72 15.95 -2.54
CA ALA A 273 5.44 17.05 -1.87
C ALA A 273 6.80 16.59 -1.31
N ALA A 274 6.85 15.44 -0.63
CA ALA A 274 8.10 14.87 -0.11
C ALA A 274 9.08 14.54 -1.25
N THR A 275 8.58 13.98 -2.34
CA THR A 275 9.36 13.60 -3.53
C THR A 275 9.90 14.84 -4.25
N GLN A 276 9.13 15.91 -4.35
CA GLN A 276 9.57 17.18 -4.92
C GLN A 276 10.70 17.82 -4.10
N LEU A 277 10.63 17.77 -2.77
CA LEU A 277 11.73 18.21 -1.90
C LEU A 277 13.01 17.40 -2.13
N ARG A 278 12.88 16.08 -2.33
CA ARG A 278 14.00 15.20 -2.65
C ARG A 278 14.62 15.52 -4.00
N LEU A 279 13.81 15.66 -5.05
CA LEU A 279 14.26 16.07 -6.39
C LEU A 279 15.03 17.40 -6.33
N GLY A 280 14.52 18.37 -5.59
CA GLY A 280 15.18 19.66 -5.38
C GLY A 280 16.52 19.59 -4.64
N LYS A 281 16.76 18.55 -3.83
CA LYS A 281 18.08 18.29 -3.21
C LYS A 281 19.06 17.71 -4.21
N LEU A 282 18.63 16.71 -4.99
CA LEU A 282 19.48 16.03 -5.97
C LEU A 282 19.96 16.95 -7.09
N VAL A 283 19.12 17.87 -7.57
CA VAL A 283 19.49 18.82 -8.65
C VAL A 283 20.46 19.90 -8.17
N LYS A 284 20.61 20.09 -6.85
CA LYS A 284 21.55 21.07 -6.27
C LYS A 284 22.92 20.47 -5.95
N MET A 285 23.07 19.15 -6.03
CA MET A 285 24.34 18.43 -5.82
C MET A 285 25.18 18.44 -7.08
#